data_AF-A0A5D3JA11-F1
#
_entry.id   AF-A0A5D3JA11-F1
#
_cell.length_a   1.000
_cell.length_b   1.000
_cell.length_c   1.000
_cell.angle_alpha   90.00
_cell.angle_beta   90.00
_cell.angle_gamma   90.00
#
_symmetry.space_group_name_H-M   'P 1'
#
loop_
_entity.id
_entity.type
_entity.pdbx_description
1 polymer ?
#
loop_
_entity_poly.entity_id
_entity_poly.type
_entity_poly.pdbx_seq_one_letter_code
_entity_poly.pdbx_strand_id
1 'polypeptide(L)' 'QKTALAADITEVLIRHLNSKESAVSVALTQVEPDAWQAVWDSEIAPQMAQLIKKPGYSM' A
#
# COMPACT_ATOMS: atom_id res chain seq x y z
N GLN A 1 -16.07 8.26 2.59
CA GLN A 1 -15.19 7.64 1.59
C GLN A 1 -13.93 7.06 2.22
N LYS A 2 -13.08 7.85 2.91
CA LYS A 2 -11.86 7.35 3.59
C LYS A 2 -12.13 6.20 4.58
N THR A 3 -13.20 6.29 5.37
CA THR A 3 -13.60 5.24 6.33
C THR A 3 -13.98 3.93 5.66
N ALA A 4 -14.73 3.98 4.55
CA ALA A 4 -15.12 2.78 3.81
C ALA A 4 -13.88 2.08 3.21
N LEU A 5 -12.97 2.85 2.60
CA LEU A 5 -11.70 2.32 2.10
C LEU A 5 -10.87 1.64 3.20
N ALA A 6 -10.77 2.28 4.38
CA ALA A 6 -10.04 1.69 5.51
C ALA A 6 -10.69 0.39 6.00
N ALA A 7 -12.02 0.32 6.04
CA ALA A 7 -12.75 -0.88 6.42
C ALA A 7 -12.51 -2.02 5.41
N ASP A 8 -12.60 -1.74 4.12
CA ASP A 8 -12.40 -2.72 3.05
C ASP A 8 -10.96 -3.30 3.07
N ILE A 9 -9.94 -2.45 3.25
CA ILE A 9 -8.55 -2.90 3.38
C ILE A 9 -8.36 -3.75 4.65
N THR A 10 -8.98 -3.34 5.75
CA THR A 10 -8.87 -4.07 7.03
C THR A 10 -9.46 -5.47 6.92
N GLU A 11 -10.61 -5.63 6.26
CA GLU A 11 -11.24 -6.93 6.05
C GLU A 11 -10.35 -7.87 5.22
N VAL A 12 -9.75 -7.37 4.13
CA VAL A 12 -8.82 -8.14 3.29
C VAL A 12 -7.62 -8.62 4.12
N LEU A 13 -7.04 -7.75 4.94
CA LEU A 13 -5.88 -8.11 5.78
C LEU A 13 -6.24 -9.17 6.84
N ILE A 14 -7.40 -9.03 7.50
CA ILE A 14 -7.89 -10.04 8.46
C ILE A 14 -8.03 -11.40 7.76
N ARG A 15 -8.64 -11.43 6.57
CA ARG A 15 -8.88 -12.66 5.81
C ARG A 15 -7.61 -13.37 5.38
N HIS A 16 -6.61 -12.63 4.90
CA HIS A 16 -5.41 -13.23 4.30
C HIS A 16 -4.26 -13.44 5.30
N LEU A 17 -4.21 -12.64 6.37
CA LEU A 17 -3.13 -12.70 7.36
C LEU A 17 -3.60 -13.25 8.71
N ASN A 18 -4.87 -13.65 8.83
CA ASN A 18 -5.50 -14.13 10.06
C ASN A 18 -5.29 -13.14 11.24
N SER A 19 -5.32 -11.85 10.91
CA SER A 19 -5.08 -10.76 11.86
C SER A 19 -6.35 -10.42 12.64
N LYS A 20 -6.21 -9.61 13.69
CA LYS A 20 -7.34 -9.01 14.42
C LYS A 20 -7.56 -7.58 13.93
N GLU A 21 -8.82 -7.14 13.90
CA GLU A 21 -9.16 -5.75 13.53
C GLU A 21 -8.38 -4.72 14.35
N SER A 22 -8.26 -4.94 15.67
CA SER A 22 -7.52 -4.07 16.59
C SER A 22 -6.01 -3.99 16.32
N ALA A 23 -5.46 -4.88 15.50
CA ALA A 23 -4.04 -4.92 15.15
C ALA A 23 -3.75 -4.28 13.78
N VAL A 24 -4.77 -3.76 13.09
CA VAL A 24 -4.63 -3.12 11.78
C VAL A 24 -4.77 -1.61 11.92
N SER A 25 -3.88 -0.87 11.25
CA SER A 25 -3.93 0.60 11.17
C SER A 25 -3.63 1.03 9.74
N VAL A 26 -4.42 1.95 9.21
CA VAL A 26 -4.34 2.38 7.80
C VAL A 26 -4.05 3.88 7.73
N ALA A 27 -2.95 4.23 7.06
CA ALA A 27 -2.66 5.61 6.67
C ALA A 27 -2.89 5.79 5.18
N LEU A 28 -3.44 6.94 4.77
CA LEU A 28 -3.59 7.33 3.37
C LEU A 28 -2.81 8.62 3.12
N THR A 29 -1.69 8.49 2.42
CA THR A 29 -0.83 9.60 2.03
C THR A 29 -1.03 9.92 0.55
N GLN A 30 -1.38 11.16 0.25
CA GLN A 30 -1.43 11.64 -1.13
C GLN A 30 -0.04 12.12 -1.55
N VAL A 31 0.39 11.75 -2.75
CA VAL A 31 1.67 12.15 -3.33
C VAL A 31 1.38 12.87 -4.63
N GLU A 32 1.93 14.07 -4.78
CA GLU A 32 1.83 14.83 -6.01
C GLU A 32 2.60 14.13 -7.15
N PRO A 33 2.15 14.23 -8.42
CA PRO A 33 2.79 13.54 -9.54
C PRO A 33 4.29 13.79 -9.65
N ASP A 34 4.72 15.04 -9.45
CA ASP A 34 6.13 15.44 -9.54
C ASP A 34 7.00 14.85 -8.43
N ALA A 35 6.40 14.43 -7.32
CA ALA A 35 7.09 13.78 -6.20
C ALA A 35 7.11 12.24 -6.30
N TRP A 36 6.44 11.66 -7.30
CA TRP A 36 6.33 10.20 -7.43
C TRP A 36 7.66 9.51 -7.67
N GLN A 37 8.60 10.18 -8.35
CA GLN A 37 9.96 9.66 -8.56
C GLN A 37 10.65 9.29 -7.24
N ALA A 38 10.49 10.12 -6.21
CA ALA A 38 11.09 9.86 -4.91
C ALA A 38 10.51 8.58 -4.25
N VAL A 39 9.21 8.35 -4.40
CA VAL A 39 8.54 7.13 -3.91
C VAL A 39 9.02 5.90 -4.70
N TRP A 40 9.16 6.04 -6.02
CA TRP A 40 9.69 4.97 -6.86
C TRP A 40 11.09 4.56 -6.41
N ASP A 41 11.98 5.53 -6.24
CA ASP A 41 13.37 5.30 -5.89
C ASP A 41 13.54 4.75 -4.47
N SER A 42 12.69 5.13 -3.51
CA SER A 42 12.79 4.68 -2.12
C SER A 42 12.07 3.37 -1.82
N GLU A 43 10.82 3.22 -2.29
CA GLU A 43 9.94 2.12 -1.88
C GLU A 43 9.78 1.04 -2.96
N ILE A 44 9.81 1.40 -4.25
CA ILE A 44 9.39 0.48 -5.32
C ILE A 44 10.59 -0.22 -5.97
N ALA A 45 11.52 0.56 -6.55
CA ALA A 45 12.63 0.03 -7.32
C ALA A 45 13.56 -0.87 -6.47
N PRO A 46 13.95 -0.50 -5.23
CA PRO A 46 14.83 -1.34 -4.42
C PRO A 46 14.19 -2.65 -3.97
N GLN A 47 12.86 -2.69 -3.90
CA GLN A 47 12.10 -3.83 -3.37
C GLN A 47 11.43 -4.66 -4.46
N MET A 48 11.68 -4.39 -5.74
CA MET A 48 10.97 -4.98 -6.89
C MET A 48 10.83 -6.52 -6.84
N ALA A 49 11.84 -7.21 -6.33
CA ALA A 49 11.83 -8.68 -6.19
C ALA A 49 10.90 -9.18 -5.07
N GLN A 50 10.70 -8.39 -4.01
CA GLN A 50 9.90 -8.73 -2.83
C GLN A 50 8.43 -8.30 -2.96
N LEU A 51 8.11 -7.43 -3.93
CA LEU A 51 6.75 -6.97 -4.16
C LEU A 51 5.83 -8.13 -4.55
N ILE A 52 4.79 -8.35 -3.72
CA ILE A 52 3.70 -9.32 -4.01
C ILE A 52 2.83 -8.87 -5.19
N LYS A 53 2.84 -7.58 -5.52
CA LYS A 53 2.24 -6.99 -6.72
C LYS A 53 3.24 -6.00 -7.35
N LYS A 54 3.80 -6.38 -8.50
CA LYS A 54 4.74 -5.53 -9.24
C LYS A 54 4.00 -4.39 -9.98
N PRO A 55 4.62 -3.21 -10.15
CA PRO A 55 4.07 -2.16 -10.98
C PRO A 55 3.98 -2.63 -12.44
N GLY A 56 2.95 -2.17 -13.15
CA GLY A 56 2.79 -2.42 -14.59
C GLY A 56 3.54 -1.41 -15.48
N TYR A 57 4.29 -0.51 -14.85
CA TYR A 57 5.10 0.53 -15.49
C TYR A 57 6.52 0.47 -14.92
N SER A 58 7.46 1.10 -15.63
CA SER A 58 8.79 1.41 -15.12
C SER A 58 9.00 2.91 -15.23
N MET A 59 9.66 3.48 -14.22
CA MET A 59 10.32 4.77 -14.31
C MET A 59 11.81 4.58 -14.56
#